data_AF-A0A0M0JKE3-F1
#
_entry.id   AF-A0A0M0JKE3-F1
#
_cell.length_a   1.000
_cell.length_b   1.000
_cell.length_c   1.000
_cell.angle_alpha   90.00
_cell.angle_beta   90.00
_cell.angle_gamma   90.00
#
_symmetry.space_group_name_H-M   'P 1'
#
loop_
_entity.id
_entity.type
_entity.pdbx_description
1 polymer ?
#
loop_
_entity_poly.entity_id
_entity_poly.type
_entity_poly.pdbx_seq_one_letter_code
_entity_poly.pdbx_strand_id
1 'polypeptide(L)'
;MATRVWGWLSGSGLVRSDGLVADSTQCNKPTYEPSCYANISWATYSYNTGVVISALTELYRNTKNGTYLAAASTMAQAAVTSSAFLDPSGAIREGCNCGQSGQQCCESCGAPFPACGDGVEFRGPYVRGLSDLYQVEPLPQIKELIQRSLRGALAYECTSSWQLGPHWYDFDEWTPTTSSQIPALELFAANCAVLIAT
;
A
#
# COMPACT_ATOMS: atom_id res chain seq x y z
N MET A 1 22.34 -8.60 -1.63
CA MET A 1 21.94 -7.18 -1.55
C MET A 1 20.66 -7.00 -0.76
N ALA A 2 19.55 -7.66 -1.15
CA ALA A 2 18.24 -7.52 -0.48
C ALA A 2 18.27 -7.69 1.05
N THR A 3 18.99 -8.67 1.59
CA THR A 3 19.12 -8.87 3.04
C THR A 3 19.81 -7.71 3.77
N ARG A 4 20.75 -7.01 3.11
CA ARG A 4 21.40 -5.81 3.67
C ARG A 4 20.45 -4.62 3.67
N VAL A 5 19.68 -4.45 2.59
CA VAL A 5 18.67 -3.38 2.49
C VAL A 5 17.59 -3.58 3.56
N TRP A 6 17.11 -4.82 3.74
CA TRP A 6 16.18 -5.12 4.83
C TRP A 6 16.78 -4.83 6.20
N GLY A 7 18.02 -5.28 6.48
CA GLY A 7 18.68 -5.01 7.75
C GLY A 7 18.79 -3.52 8.07
N TRP A 8 19.12 -2.70 7.07
CA TRP A 8 19.09 -1.24 7.21
C TRP A 8 17.68 -0.70 7.45
N LEU A 9 16.69 -1.11 6.64
CA LEU A 9 15.33 -0.60 6.71
C LEU A 9 14.66 -0.95 8.06
N SER A 10 14.83 -2.18 8.55
CA SER A 10 14.31 -2.60 9.86
C SER A 10 14.99 -1.88 11.02
N GLY A 11 16.22 -1.40 10.83
CA GLY A 11 17.00 -0.68 11.85
C GLY A 11 16.92 0.85 11.75
N SER A 12 16.34 1.39 10.67
CA SER A 12 16.32 2.85 10.42
C SER A 12 15.23 3.59 11.21
N GLY A 13 14.27 2.85 11.77
CA GLY A 13 13.05 3.41 12.38
C GLY A 13 11.95 3.74 11.37
N LEU A 14 12.14 3.47 10.08
CA LEU A 14 11.09 3.66 9.06
C LEU A 14 9.98 2.61 9.15
N VAL A 15 10.32 1.38 9.57
CA VAL A 15 9.31 0.39 9.97
C VAL A 15 8.81 0.80 11.35
N ARG A 16 7.58 1.30 11.40
CA ARG A 16 6.96 1.84 12.60
C ARG A 16 6.49 0.72 13.53
N SER A 17 6.23 1.06 14.79
CA SER A 17 5.70 0.12 15.79
C SER A 17 4.28 -0.37 15.47
N ASP A 18 3.54 0.35 14.64
CA ASP A 18 2.23 -0.07 14.12
C ASP A 18 2.34 -0.92 12.85
N GLY A 19 3.55 -1.35 12.45
CA GLY A 19 3.76 -2.25 11.31
C GLY A 19 3.74 -1.57 9.93
N LEU A 20 3.51 -0.26 9.86
CA LEU A 20 3.52 0.50 8.62
C LEU A 20 4.90 1.08 8.31
N VAL A 21 5.14 1.42 7.05
CA VAL A 21 6.41 1.98 6.58
C VAL A 21 6.28 3.48 6.33
N ALA A 22 7.01 4.28 7.11
CA ALA A 22 7.10 5.72 6.95
C ALA A 22 7.82 6.10 5.64
N ASP A 23 7.46 7.26 5.09
CA ASP A 23 7.90 7.69 3.77
C ASP A 23 9.39 8.02 3.65
N SER A 24 9.95 8.74 4.63
CA SER A 24 11.30 9.28 4.49
C SER A 24 12.08 9.38 5.79
N THR A 25 13.39 9.50 5.64
CA THR A 25 14.28 9.94 6.71
C THR A 25 14.50 11.45 6.61
N GLN A 26 14.54 12.14 7.74
CA GLN A 26 14.97 13.53 7.80
C GLN A 26 16.46 13.58 8.11
N CYS A 27 17.22 14.24 7.24
CA CYS A 27 18.64 14.47 7.39
C CYS A 27 18.88 15.96 7.62
N ASN A 28 19.77 16.32 8.56
CA ASN A 28 20.11 17.72 8.83
C ASN A 28 20.88 18.40 7.67
N LYS A 29 21.36 17.63 6.69
CA LYS A 29 22.04 18.11 5.48
C LYS A 29 21.64 17.27 4.25
N PRO A 30 21.69 17.85 3.04
CA PRO A 30 21.27 17.19 1.79
C PRO A 30 22.25 16.13 1.27
N THR A 31 23.36 15.87 1.96
CA THR A 31 24.36 14.84 1.62
C THR A 31 24.36 13.72 2.66
N TYR A 32 24.75 12.51 2.24
CA TYR A 32 24.78 11.30 3.06
C TYR A 32 25.44 11.54 4.43
N GLU A 33 24.63 11.52 5.49
CA GLU A 33 25.07 11.74 6.87
C GLU A 33 24.62 10.57 7.76
N PRO A 34 25.45 10.10 8.70
CA PRO A 34 25.06 9.08 9.69
C PRO A 34 23.95 9.54 10.65
N SER A 35 23.52 10.80 10.57
CA SER A 35 22.57 11.45 11.49
C SER A 35 21.16 11.63 10.91
N CYS A 36 20.83 10.90 9.83
CA CYS A 36 19.45 10.83 9.35
C CYS A 36 18.60 9.99 10.30
N TYR A 37 17.40 10.46 10.63
CA TYR A 37 16.43 9.75 11.47
C TYR A 37 15.12 9.54 10.72
N ALA A 38 14.36 8.50 11.08
CA ALA A 38 13.05 8.28 10.50
C ALA A 38 12.13 9.48 10.75
N ASN A 39 11.54 10.01 9.69
CA ASN A 39 10.57 11.09 9.76
C ASN A 39 9.16 10.49 9.89
N ILE A 40 8.82 10.06 11.10
CA ILE A 40 7.55 9.39 11.40
C ILE A 40 6.34 10.35 11.43
N SER A 41 6.59 11.67 11.33
CA SER A 41 5.56 12.72 11.35
C SER A 41 4.95 12.99 9.96
N TRP A 42 5.57 12.44 8.91
CA TRP A 42 5.14 12.56 7.52
C TRP A 42 4.16 11.45 7.14
N ALA A 43 3.58 11.57 5.94
CA ALA A 43 2.62 10.62 5.41
C ALA A 43 3.15 9.18 5.44
N THR A 44 2.24 8.24 5.64
CA THR A 44 2.48 6.82 5.39
C THR A 44 1.66 6.46 4.16
N TYR A 45 2.33 6.06 3.08
CA TYR A 45 1.67 5.64 1.85
C TYR A 45 1.55 4.12 1.79
N SER A 46 0.48 3.61 1.18
CA SER A 46 0.21 2.17 1.15
C SER A 46 1.33 1.39 0.45
N TYR A 47 1.86 1.95 -0.64
CA TYR A 47 2.89 1.31 -1.46
C TYR A 47 4.18 1.04 -0.67
N ASN A 48 4.56 1.93 0.25
CA ASN A 48 5.76 1.75 1.09
C ASN A 48 5.65 0.44 1.89
N THR A 49 4.46 0.20 2.47
CA THR A 49 4.21 -1.03 3.23
C THR A 49 4.05 -2.23 2.30
N GLY A 50 3.35 -2.07 1.18
CA GLY A 50 3.16 -3.11 0.16
C GLY A 50 4.45 -3.68 -0.43
N VAL A 51 5.36 -2.79 -0.85
CA VAL A 51 6.66 -3.16 -1.43
C VAL A 51 7.51 -3.94 -0.43
N VAL A 52 7.50 -3.55 0.84
CA VAL A 52 8.26 -4.25 1.88
C VAL A 52 7.68 -5.63 2.17
N ILE A 53 6.35 -5.76 2.22
CA ILE A 53 5.68 -7.07 2.34
C ILE A 53 6.08 -8.00 1.18
N SER A 54 6.05 -7.51 -0.06
CA SER A 54 6.48 -8.27 -1.24
C SER A 54 7.97 -8.66 -1.14
N ALA A 55 8.85 -7.72 -0.78
CA ALA A 55 10.28 -7.99 -0.64
C ALA A 55 10.61 -9.04 0.43
N LEU A 56 9.91 -9.00 1.58
CA LEU A 56 10.05 -9.98 2.65
C LEU A 56 9.51 -11.35 2.23
N THR A 57 8.39 -11.36 1.51
CA THR A 57 7.83 -12.58 0.92
C THR A 57 8.82 -13.23 -0.05
N GLU A 58 9.45 -12.44 -0.91
CA GLU A 58 10.49 -12.94 -1.84
C GLU A 58 11.74 -13.41 -1.10
N LEU A 59 12.19 -12.70 -0.07
CA LEU A 59 13.28 -13.16 0.79
C LEU A 59 12.95 -14.51 1.45
N TYR A 60 11.73 -14.70 1.93
CA TYR A 60 11.26 -15.99 2.43
C TYR A 60 11.27 -17.06 1.33
N ARG A 61 10.71 -16.78 0.15
CA ARG A 61 10.70 -17.73 -0.98
C ARG A 61 12.10 -18.24 -1.31
N ASN A 62 13.08 -17.35 -1.32
CA ASN A 62 14.48 -17.64 -1.69
C ASN A 62 15.33 -18.25 -0.57
N THR A 63 15.08 -17.90 0.69
CA THR A 63 15.93 -18.32 1.83
C THR A 63 15.29 -19.37 2.73
N LYS A 64 13.96 -19.51 2.66
CA LYS A 64 13.13 -20.27 3.61
C LYS A 64 13.29 -19.83 5.07
N ASN A 65 13.85 -18.64 5.31
CA ASN A 65 13.97 -18.09 6.65
C ASN A 65 12.62 -17.54 7.12
N GLY A 66 12.01 -18.22 8.09
CA GLY A 66 10.70 -17.87 8.64
C GLY A 66 10.62 -16.49 9.29
N THR A 67 11.75 -15.86 9.64
CA THR A 67 11.73 -14.50 10.20
C THR A 67 11.26 -13.46 9.17
N TYR A 68 11.54 -13.66 7.87
CA TYR A 68 11.04 -12.78 6.82
C TYR A 68 9.53 -12.94 6.62
N LEU A 69 9.04 -14.19 6.66
CA LEU A 69 7.62 -14.48 6.55
C LEU A 69 6.85 -13.87 7.75
N ALA A 70 7.34 -14.10 8.97
CA ALA A 70 6.72 -13.54 10.17
C ALA A 70 6.67 -12.01 10.16
N ALA A 71 7.73 -11.34 9.67
CA ALA A 71 7.75 -9.90 9.50
C ALA A 71 6.71 -9.44 8.46
N ALA A 72 6.66 -10.08 7.27
CA ALA A 72 5.69 -9.76 6.23
C ALA A 72 4.24 -9.91 6.74
N SER A 73 3.95 -10.98 7.46
CA SER A 73 2.62 -11.29 7.99
C SER A 73 2.20 -10.37 9.12
N THR A 74 3.14 -9.93 9.96
CA THR A 74 2.86 -8.90 10.98
C THR A 74 2.51 -7.57 10.32
N MET A 75 3.31 -7.14 9.33
CA MET A 75 3.07 -5.90 8.59
C MET A 75 1.75 -5.95 7.81
N ALA A 76 1.44 -7.08 7.17
CA ALA A 76 0.19 -7.25 6.43
C ALA A 76 -1.04 -7.19 7.36
N GLN A 77 -1.01 -7.89 8.50
CA GLN A 77 -2.12 -7.85 9.47
C GLN A 77 -2.39 -6.42 10.00
N ALA A 78 -1.32 -5.64 10.20
CA ALA A 78 -1.47 -4.24 10.58
C ALA A 78 -2.01 -3.38 9.42
N ALA A 79 -1.47 -3.56 8.21
CA ALA A 79 -1.87 -2.78 7.04
C ALA A 79 -3.34 -2.98 6.66
N VAL A 80 -3.83 -4.23 6.67
CA VAL A 80 -5.22 -4.56 6.29
C VAL A 80 -6.27 -4.13 7.31
N THR A 81 -5.87 -3.52 8.43
CA THR A 81 -6.77 -2.97 9.45
C THR A 81 -6.51 -1.48 9.72
N SER A 82 -5.55 -0.87 9.03
CA SER A 82 -5.12 0.51 9.28
C SER A 82 -6.08 1.53 8.67
N SER A 83 -6.55 2.48 9.48
CA SER A 83 -7.34 3.63 9.00
C SER A 83 -6.53 4.60 8.12
N ALA A 84 -5.20 4.42 8.04
CA ALA A 84 -4.38 5.13 7.06
C ALA A 84 -4.64 4.64 5.64
N PHE A 85 -4.96 3.35 5.45
CA PHE A 85 -5.14 2.71 4.15
C PHE A 85 -6.58 2.28 3.86
N LEU A 86 -7.49 2.47 4.82
CA LEU A 86 -8.88 2.08 4.70
C LEU A 86 -9.83 3.26 4.88
N ASP A 87 -10.84 3.31 4.03
CA ASP A 87 -12.03 4.11 4.26
C ASP A 87 -12.90 3.47 5.38
N PRO A 88 -13.78 4.21 6.09
CA PRO A 88 -14.82 3.67 6.96
C PRO A 88 -15.61 2.45 6.46
N SER A 89 -15.82 2.29 5.15
CA SER A 89 -16.41 1.07 4.56
C SER A 89 -15.48 -0.16 4.61
N GLY A 90 -14.20 0.07 4.89
CA GLY A 90 -13.13 -0.90 4.97
C GLY A 90 -12.53 -1.30 3.62
N ALA A 91 -12.83 -0.57 2.54
CA ALA A 91 -12.14 -0.69 1.26
C ALA A 91 -10.87 0.19 1.24
N ILE A 92 -9.94 -0.15 0.34
CA ILE A 92 -8.65 0.54 0.22
C ILE A 92 -8.86 1.99 -0.20
N ARG A 93 -8.16 2.90 0.50
CA ARG A 93 -8.01 4.30 0.14
C ARG A 93 -6.56 4.75 0.31
N GLU A 94 -6.16 5.82 -0.35
CA GLU A 94 -4.89 6.51 -0.18
C GLU A 94 -5.08 7.76 0.69
N GLY A 95 -5.01 7.53 2.01
CA GLY A 95 -5.15 8.58 3.01
C GLY A 95 -3.83 9.25 3.40
N CYS A 96 -3.92 10.50 3.87
CA CYS A 96 -2.80 11.27 4.40
C CYS A 96 -3.26 12.26 5.48
N ASN A 97 -2.29 12.85 6.19
CA ASN A 97 -2.56 13.85 7.22
C ASN A 97 -2.80 15.23 6.62
N CYS A 98 -4.04 15.72 6.71
CA CYS A 98 -4.43 16.99 6.13
C CYS A 98 -3.67 18.20 6.66
N GLY A 99 -3.35 19.14 5.75
CA GLY A 99 -2.71 20.41 6.07
C GLY A 99 -1.18 20.44 5.95
N GLN A 100 -0.54 19.35 5.47
CA GLN A 100 0.88 19.34 5.16
C GLN A 100 1.12 19.58 3.66
N SER A 101 1.92 20.59 3.32
CA SER A 101 2.29 20.87 1.93
C SER A 101 3.21 19.78 1.36
N GLY A 102 3.01 19.42 0.08
CA GLY A 102 3.85 18.46 -0.64
C GLY A 102 3.46 16.99 -0.48
N GLN A 103 2.36 16.68 0.23
CA GLN A 103 1.80 15.33 0.24
C GLN A 103 1.05 15.03 -1.06
N GLN A 104 1.25 13.83 -1.59
CA GLN A 104 0.61 13.34 -2.82
C GLN A 104 -0.52 12.37 -2.47
N CYS A 105 -1.60 12.89 -1.90
CA CYS A 105 -2.72 12.07 -1.46
C CYS A 105 -4.01 12.52 -2.11
N CYS A 106 -4.78 11.53 -2.54
CA CYS A 106 -5.97 11.72 -3.36
C CYS A 106 -7.25 11.87 -2.56
N GLU A 107 -7.32 11.21 -1.42
CA GLU A 107 -8.61 10.80 -0.84
C GLU A 107 -8.78 11.26 0.60
N SER A 108 -7.71 11.78 1.20
CA SER A 108 -7.81 12.59 2.41
C SER A 108 -7.72 14.06 2.02
N CYS A 109 -8.47 14.91 2.74
CA CYS A 109 -8.31 16.37 2.75
C CYS A 109 -9.08 17.17 1.70
N GLY A 110 -10.00 16.54 0.96
CA GLY A 110 -10.85 17.24 -0.01
C GLY A 110 -10.04 17.97 -1.10
N ALA A 111 -8.83 17.47 -1.39
CA ALA A 111 -7.96 18.04 -2.40
C ALA A 111 -8.60 17.81 -3.78
N PRO A 112 -8.87 18.86 -4.57
CA PRO A 112 -9.44 18.67 -5.89
C PRO A 112 -8.43 17.97 -6.79
N PHE A 113 -8.88 16.98 -7.55
CA PHE A 113 -8.08 16.43 -8.63
C PHE A 113 -7.63 17.57 -9.59
N PRO A 114 -6.37 17.63 -10.05
CA PRO A 114 -5.32 16.60 -10.05
C PRO A 114 -4.30 16.67 -8.89
N ALA A 115 -4.66 17.22 -7.72
CA ALA A 115 -3.72 17.40 -6.59
C ALA A 115 -3.09 16.09 -6.05
N CYS A 116 -3.60 14.94 -6.49
CA CYS A 116 -3.15 13.59 -6.21
C CYS A 116 -1.68 13.25 -6.54
N GLY A 117 -1.12 13.79 -7.63
CA GLY A 117 0.18 13.34 -8.13
C GLY A 117 0.27 11.81 -8.32
N ASP A 118 1.37 11.20 -7.86
CA ASP A 118 1.61 9.75 -7.99
C ASP A 118 0.74 8.93 -7.01
N GLY A 119 0.07 9.58 -6.06
CA GLY A 119 -0.77 8.95 -5.04
C GLY A 119 -1.90 8.08 -5.58
N VAL A 120 -2.37 8.34 -6.81
CA VAL A 120 -3.37 7.50 -7.48
C VAL A 120 -2.87 6.05 -7.60
N GLU A 121 -1.57 5.88 -7.82
CA GLU A 121 -0.94 4.61 -8.19
C GLU A 121 -0.60 3.72 -6.98
N PHE A 122 -0.46 4.30 -5.79
CA PHE A 122 0.15 3.65 -4.62
C PHE A 122 -0.57 2.38 -4.16
N ARG A 123 -1.91 2.36 -4.28
CA ARG A 123 -2.73 1.20 -3.92
C ARG A 123 -2.42 -0.04 -4.76
N GLY A 124 -1.83 0.10 -5.94
CA GLY A 124 -1.42 -1.00 -6.81
C GLY A 124 -0.33 -1.88 -6.16
N PRO A 125 0.89 -1.35 -5.98
CA PRO A 125 1.95 -2.10 -5.28
C PRO A 125 1.54 -2.61 -3.90
N TYR A 126 0.62 -1.91 -3.22
CA TYR A 126 0.02 -2.39 -1.99
C TYR A 126 -0.76 -3.70 -2.16
N VAL A 127 -1.76 -3.75 -3.06
CA VAL A 127 -2.52 -4.99 -3.29
C VAL A 127 -1.65 -6.11 -3.85
N ARG A 128 -0.65 -5.76 -4.67
CA ARG A 128 0.32 -6.71 -5.20
C ARG A 128 1.13 -7.38 -4.09
N GLY A 129 1.68 -6.59 -3.16
CA GLY A 129 2.45 -7.13 -2.04
C GLY A 129 1.62 -8.00 -1.10
N LEU A 130 0.37 -7.61 -0.83
CA LEU A 130 -0.56 -8.45 -0.07
C LEU A 130 -0.85 -9.78 -0.79
N SER A 131 -1.08 -9.73 -2.11
CA SER A 131 -1.30 -10.92 -2.93
C SER A 131 -0.07 -11.82 -2.96
N ASP A 132 1.15 -11.26 -3.05
CA ASP A 132 2.38 -12.05 -3.01
C ASP A 132 2.48 -12.85 -1.71
N LEU A 133 2.22 -12.20 -0.56
CA LEU A 133 2.23 -12.86 0.73
C LEU A 133 1.15 -13.94 0.81
N TYR A 134 -0.08 -13.65 0.35
CA TYR A 134 -1.19 -14.60 0.40
C TYR A 134 -0.87 -15.93 -0.29
N GLN A 135 -0.06 -15.89 -1.35
CA GLN A 135 0.36 -17.09 -2.08
C GLN A 135 1.31 -18.02 -1.30
N VAL A 136 1.93 -17.54 -0.23
CA VAL A 136 2.79 -18.37 0.65
C VAL A 136 2.23 -18.53 2.06
N GLU A 137 1.38 -17.60 2.49
CA GLU A 137 0.68 -17.64 3.78
C GLU A 137 -0.74 -17.07 3.59
N PRO A 138 -1.74 -17.93 3.36
CA PRO A 138 -3.12 -17.49 3.18
C PRO A 138 -3.69 -16.87 4.45
N LEU A 139 -3.77 -15.53 4.49
CA LEU A 139 -4.39 -14.77 5.58
C LEU A 139 -5.80 -14.31 5.17
N PRO A 140 -6.89 -14.78 5.80
CA PRO A 140 -8.27 -14.47 5.40
C PRO A 140 -8.55 -12.97 5.25
N GLN A 141 -7.96 -12.14 6.11
CA GLN A 141 -8.14 -10.69 6.10
C GLN A 141 -7.62 -10.04 4.81
N ILE A 142 -6.56 -10.57 4.19
CA ILE A 142 -6.05 -10.09 2.90
C ILE A 142 -7.07 -10.36 1.80
N LYS A 143 -7.60 -11.59 1.75
CA LYS A 143 -8.63 -11.98 0.76
C LYS A 143 -9.88 -11.14 0.91
N GLU A 144 -10.35 -10.94 2.14
CA GLU A 144 -11.52 -10.11 2.44
C GLU A 144 -11.31 -8.66 1.98
N LEU A 145 -10.14 -8.07 2.26
CA LEU A 145 -9.81 -6.70 1.84
C LEU A 145 -9.79 -6.55 0.31
N ILE A 146 -9.12 -7.47 -0.40
CA ILE A 146 -9.03 -7.46 -1.87
C ILE A 146 -10.43 -7.58 -2.48
N GLN A 147 -11.23 -8.54 -2.01
CA GLN A 147 -12.60 -8.75 -2.51
C GLN A 147 -13.54 -7.58 -2.19
N ARG A 148 -13.40 -6.98 -1.01
CA ARG A 148 -14.18 -5.79 -0.63
C ARG A 148 -13.83 -4.60 -1.52
N SER A 149 -12.55 -4.34 -1.73
CA SER A 149 -12.08 -3.24 -2.57
C SER A 149 -12.46 -3.45 -4.03
N LEU A 150 -12.39 -4.69 -4.55
CA LEU A 150 -12.82 -4.98 -5.91
C LEU A 150 -14.32 -4.73 -6.11
N ARG A 151 -15.15 -5.11 -5.14
CA ARG A 151 -16.59 -4.83 -5.20
C ARG A 151 -16.87 -3.34 -5.23
N GLY A 152 -16.20 -2.55 -4.41
CA GLY A 152 -16.37 -1.09 -4.42
C GLY A 152 -15.88 -0.46 -5.72
N ALA A 153 -14.70 -0.84 -6.21
CA ALA A 153 -14.17 -0.39 -7.50
C ALA A 153 -15.13 -0.67 -8.66
N LEU A 154 -15.74 -1.85 -8.69
CA LEU A 154 -16.73 -2.21 -9.70
C LEU A 154 -18.06 -1.46 -9.55
N ALA A 155 -18.49 -1.18 -8.31
CA ALA A 155 -19.77 -0.55 -8.03
C ALA A 155 -19.77 0.96 -8.29
N TYR A 156 -18.65 1.62 -8.02
CA TYR A 156 -18.59 3.09 -7.99
C TYR A 156 -17.75 3.68 -9.12
N GLU A 157 -16.68 3.01 -9.53
CA GLU A 157 -15.64 3.63 -10.37
C GLU A 157 -15.54 3.02 -11.77
N CYS A 158 -16.30 1.98 -12.07
CA CYS A 158 -16.21 1.24 -13.34
C CYS A 158 -17.17 1.82 -14.38
N THR A 159 -16.61 2.46 -15.41
CA THR A 159 -17.39 2.97 -16.55
C THR A 159 -17.88 1.83 -17.46
N SER A 160 -18.82 2.14 -18.35
CA SER A 160 -19.28 1.19 -19.38
C SER A 160 -18.18 0.69 -20.33
N SER A 161 -17.04 1.39 -20.36
CA SER A 161 -15.86 1.04 -21.16
C SER A 161 -14.78 0.31 -20.34
N TRP A 162 -15.11 -0.17 -19.12
CA TRP A 162 -14.18 -0.84 -18.21
C TRP A 162 -12.97 0.00 -17.79
N GLN A 163 -13.19 1.31 -17.70
CA GLN A 163 -12.22 2.22 -17.13
C GLN A 163 -12.53 2.39 -15.64
N LEU A 164 -11.52 2.30 -14.78
CA LEU A 164 -11.67 2.39 -13.33
C LEU A 164 -10.97 3.62 -12.77
N GLY A 165 -11.68 4.32 -11.92
CA GLY A 165 -11.14 5.36 -11.06
C GLY A 165 -10.60 4.87 -9.71
N PRO A 166 -10.02 5.79 -8.91
CA PRO A 166 -9.30 5.44 -7.70
C PRO A 166 -10.22 5.22 -6.49
N HIS A 167 -11.46 5.72 -6.48
CA HIS A 167 -12.33 5.71 -5.29
C HIS A 167 -13.03 4.36 -5.09
N TRP A 168 -12.30 3.34 -4.63
CA TRP A 168 -12.82 1.98 -4.48
C TRP A 168 -13.80 1.79 -3.31
N TYR A 169 -14.33 2.86 -2.72
CA TYR A 169 -15.13 2.85 -1.49
C TYR A 169 -16.41 3.69 -1.58
N ASP A 170 -16.46 4.69 -2.45
CA ASP A 170 -17.63 5.53 -2.74
C ASP A 170 -17.60 6.04 -4.20
N PHE A 171 -18.68 6.71 -4.61
CA PHE A 171 -18.74 7.36 -5.93
C PHE A 171 -18.15 8.76 -5.83
N ASP A 172 -17.14 9.05 -6.65
CA ASP A 172 -16.66 10.40 -6.90
C ASP A 172 -16.65 10.67 -8.41
N GLU A 173 -17.08 11.86 -8.83
CA GLU A 173 -17.08 12.22 -10.25
C GLU A 173 -15.64 12.42 -10.71
N TRP A 174 -15.06 11.36 -11.29
CA TRP A 174 -13.69 11.35 -11.73
C TRP A 174 -13.53 10.87 -13.18
N THR A 175 -12.50 11.36 -13.87
CA THR A 175 -12.16 10.93 -15.24
C THR A 175 -11.06 9.87 -15.18
N PRO A 176 -11.33 8.61 -15.57
CA PRO A 176 -10.34 7.57 -15.62
C PRO A 176 -9.03 7.94 -16.32
N THR A 177 -7.89 7.67 -15.66
CA THR A 177 -6.56 7.86 -16.23
C THR A 177 -5.74 6.57 -16.18
N THR A 178 -4.59 6.55 -16.84
CA THR A 178 -3.65 5.43 -16.74
C THR A 178 -3.26 5.15 -15.28
N SER A 179 -3.08 6.19 -14.48
CA SER A 179 -2.65 6.08 -13.08
C SER A 179 -3.69 5.47 -12.15
N SER A 180 -4.99 5.53 -12.46
CA SER A 180 -6.01 4.76 -11.72
C SER A 180 -6.25 3.39 -12.32
N GLN A 181 -6.10 3.26 -13.63
CA GLN A 181 -6.36 2.00 -14.33
C GLN A 181 -5.34 0.94 -13.94
N ILE A 182 -4.06 1.30 -13.83
CA ILE A 182 -2.99 0.35 -13.48
C ILE A 182 -3.26 -0.31 -12.11
N PRO A 183 -3.48 0.44 -11.01
CA PRO A 183 -3.83 -0.16 -9.72
C PRO A 183 -5.09 -1.01 -9.76
N ALA A 184 -6.10 -0.61 -10.55
CA ALA A 184 -7.31 -1.42 -10.71
C ALA A 184 -6.99 -2.78 -11.34
N LEU A 185 -6.16 -2.81 -12.40
CA LEU A 185 -5.69 -4.07 -12.99
C LEU A 185 -4.91 -4.94 -12.00
N GLU A 186 -4.08 -4.32 -11.15
CA GLU A 186 -3.39 -5.02 -10.07
C GLU A 186 -4.36 -5.62 -9.06
N LEU A 187 -5.44 -4.91 -8.72
CA LEU A 187 -6.51 -5.41 -7.85
C LEU A 187 -7.24 -6.61 -8.47
N PHE A 188 -7.53 -6.59 -9.77
CA PHE A 188 -8.09 -7.76 -10.47
C PHE A 188 -7.14 -8.96 -10.42
N ALA A 189 -5.85 -8.74 -10.70
CA ALA A 189 -4.84 -9.80 -10.66
C ALA A 189 -4.70 -10.38 -9.23
N ALA A 190 -4.67 -9.52 -8.22
CA ALA A 190 -4.64 -9.91 -6.82
C ALA A 190 -5.89 -10.72 -6.43
N ASN A 191 -7.08 -10.30 -6.88
CA ASN A 191 -8.31 -11.05 -6.62
C ASN A 191 -8.29 -12.45 -7.25
N CYS A 192 -7.77 -12.58 -8.47
CA CYS A 192 -7.58 -13.89 -9.09
C CYS A 192 -6.62 -14.76 -8.26
N ALA A 193 -5.49 -14.21 -7.80
CA ALA A 193 -4.51 -14.90 -6.99
C ALA A 193 -5.10 -15.44 -5.66
N VAL A 194 -5.89 -14.65 -4.94
CA VAL A 194 -6.49 -15.09 -3.66
C VAL A 194 -7.67 -16.05 -3.81
N LEU A 195 -8.20 -16.22 -5.03
CA LEU A 195 -9.25 -17.20 -5.34
C LEU A 195 -8.67 -18.58 -5.68
N ILE A 196 -7.48 -18.64 -6.26
CA ILE A 196 -6.85 -19.90 -6.70
C ILE A 196 -5.90 -20.51 -5.68
N ALA A 197 -5.41 -19.72 -4.71
CA ALA A 197 -4.64 -20.22 -3.59
C ALA A 197 -5.57 -20.98 -2.63
N THR A 198 -5.60 -22.32 -2.78
CA THR A 198 -6.32 -23.27 -1.92
C THR A 198 -5.35 -24.14 -1.14
#